data_AF-A0A7N0SVH0-F1
#
_entry.id   AF-A0A7N0SVH0-F1
#
_cell.length_a   1.000
_cell.length_b   1.000
_cell.length_c   1.000
_cell.angle_alpha   90.00
_cell.angle_beta   90.00
_cell.angle_gamma   90.00
#
_symmetry.space_group_name_H-M   'P 1'
#
loop_
_entity.id
_entity.type
_entity.pdbx_description
1 polymer ?
#
loop_
_entity_poly.entity_id
_entity_poly.type
_entity_poly.pdbx_seq_one_letter_code
_entity_poly.pdbx_strand_id
1 'polypeptide(L)'
;IHIDRTLKRNAHPVDSQVKSNPQKNLIYGQHHCGKGRNARGIITAGHRGGGHKRLYRKIDFRRNKKDIYGRIITIEYDPNRNAYICLIHYGDGAIIGDTIVSGTEVPIKMGNALPLSAV
;
A
#
# COMPACT_ATOMS: atom_id res chain seq x y z
N ILE A 1 1.28 12.21 0.41
CA ILE A 1 1.31 11.06 -0.51
C ILE A 1 1.35 9.80 0.33
N HIS A 2 0.41 8.87 0.12
CA HIS A 2 0.31 7.64 0.92
C HIS A 2 0.35 6.43 -0.01
N ILE A 3 0.90 5.34 0.49
CA ILE A 3 0.85 4.06 -0.18
C ILE A 3 -0.29 3.28 0.44
N ASP A 4 -1.20 2.78 -0.37
CA ASP A 4 -2.34 1.97 0.07
C ASP A 4 -2.31 0.61 -0.62
N ARG A 5 -2.92 -0.39 0.00
CA ARG A 5 -3.03 -1.74 -0.58
C ARG A 5 -4.20 -1.76 -1.56
N THR A 6 -3.94 -2.11 -2.82
CA THR A 6 -5.01 -2.35 -3.80
C THR A 6 -5.48 -3.80 -3.77
N LEU A 7 -6.80 -3.98 -3.89
CA LEU A 7 -7.43 -5.27 -4.17
C LEU A 7 -7.37 -5.58 -5.67
N LYS A 8 -7.40 -6.87 -5.98
CA LYS A 8 -7.17 -7.47 -7.31
C LYS A 8 -7.94 -6.76 -8.43
N ARG A 9 -7.26 -6.66 -9.59
CA ARG A 9 -7.74 -6.13 -10.87
C ARG A 9 -9.16 -6.58 -11.19
N ASN A 10 -10.05 -5.64 -11.47
CA ASN A 10 -11.02 -5.82 -12.54
C ASN A 10 -10.34 -5.47 -13.86
N ALA A 11 -10.58 -6.29 -14.88
CA ALA A 11 -9.89 -6.29 -16.16
C ALA A 11 -10.17 -5.02 -16.98
N HIS A 12 -9.37 -3.97 -16.76
CA HIS A 12 -9.14 -2.93 -17.77
C HIS A 12 -7.62 -2.66 -17.84
N PRO A 13 -7.01 -2.66 -19.03
CA PRO A 13 -5.60 -2.33 -19.19
C PRO A 13 -5.47 -0.81 -19.04
N VAL A 14 -5.45 -0.33 -17.80
CA VAL A 14 -4.97 1.02 -17.54
C VAL A 14 -3.48 0.98 -17.86
N ASP A 15 -3.15 1.69 -18.93
CA ASP A 15 -1.83 1.87 -19.52
C ASP A 15 -0.76 1.90 -18.43
N SER A 16 0.12 0.90 -18.44
CA SER A 16 1.03 0.60 -17.36
C SER A 16 2.16 1.63 -17.32
N GLN A 17 1.87 2.84 -16.84
CA GLN A 17 2.88 3.79 -16.43
C GLN A 17 3.48 3.33 -15.10
N VAL A 18 4.25 2.23 -15.17
CA VAL A 18 5.14 1.78 -14.10
C VAL A 18 6.27 2.81 -14.02
N LYS A 19 6.03 3.95 -13.36
CA LYS A 19 7.13 4.86 -13.03
C LYS A 19 7.97 4.18 -11.96
N SER A 20 9.21 3.88 -12.33
CA SER A 20 10.16 3.02 -11.61
C SER A 20 10.85 3.70 -10.42
N ASN A 21 10.51 4.95 -10.10
CA ASN A 21 11.11 5.69 -9.00
C ASN A 21 10.17 5.75 -7.80
N PRO A 22 10.28 4.82 -6.85
CA PRO A 22 9.49 4.89 -5.63
C PRO A 22 9.92 6.14 -4.84
N GLN A 23 8.94 6.83 -4.23
CA GLN A 23 9.23 8.05 -3.49
C GLN A 23 10.13 7.76 -2.28
N LYS A 24 11.33 8.35 -2.29
CA LYS A 24 12.36 8.14 -1.25
C LYS A 24 11.83 8.35 0.18
N ASN A 25 10.90 9.28 0.38
CA ASN A 25 10.34 9.60 1.70
C ASN A 25 9.44 8.50 2.29
N LEU A 26 8.98 7.55 1.48
CA LEU A 26 8.08 6.46 1.89
C LEU A 26 8.81 5.10 1.97
N ILE A 27 10.14 5.11 1.83
CA ILE A 27 10.98 3.92 1.80
C ILE A 27 11.93 3.93 2.98
N TYR A 28 12.01 2.81 3.69
CA TYR A 28 12.83 2.66 4.89
C TYR A 28 13.70 1.41 4.78
N GLY A 29 14.92 1.48 5.33
CA GLY A 29 15.74 0.29 5.54
C GLY A 29 15.06 -0.61 6.56
N GLN A 30 14.70 -1.82 6.14
CA GLN A 30 14.13 -2.80 7.07
C GLN A 30 15.18 -3.80 7.47
N HIS A 31 15.54 -3.77 8.75
CA HIS A 31 16.23 -4.88 9.37
C HIS A 31 15.20 -5.99 9.50
N HIS A 32 15.30 -7.01 8.64
CA HIS A 32 14.50 -8.22 8.79
C HIS A 32 14.67 -8.74 10.22
N CYS A 33 13.58 -9.20 10.86
CA CYS A 33 13.69 -10.03 12.07
C CYS A 33 14.74 -11.11 11.77
N GLY A 34 15.69 -11.35 12.69
CA GLY A 34 17.04 -11.87 12.43
C GLY A 34 17.13 -13.20 11.68
N LYS A 35 16.66 -13.25 10.43
CA LYS A 35 16.48 -14.43 9.59
C LYS A 35 15.83 -15.59 10.36
N GLY A 36 14.71 -15.32 11.03
CA GLY A 36 13.99 -16.33 11.83
C GLY A 36 14.49 -16.49 13.28
N ARG A 37 15.41 -15.63 13.72
CA ARG A 37 15.87 -15.58 15.12
C ARG A 37 15.14 -14.51 15.94
N ASN A 38 14.96 -14.79 17.22
CA ASN A 38 14.46 -13.82 18.21
C ASN A 38 15.59 -12.91 18.74
N ALA A 39 15.26 -11.99 19.65
CA ALA A 39 16.22 -11.06 20.25
C ALA A 39 17.36 -11.74 21.04
N ARG A 40 17.18 -13.01 21.47
CA ARG A 40 18.22 -13.83 22.12
C ARG A 40 19.11 -14.58 21.12
N GLY A 41 18.86 -14.41 19.81
CA GLY A 41 19.60 -15.10 18.75
C GLY A 41 19.15 -16.55 18.52
N ILE A 42 18.11 -17.01 19.20
CA ILE A 42 17.56 -18.38 19.07
C ILE A 42 16.66 -18.44 17.83
N ILE A 43 16.82 -19.48 17.02
CA ILE A 43 15.94 -19.75 15.88
C ILE A 43 14.56 -20.14 16.42
N THR A 44 13.57 -19.28 16.23
CA THR A 44 12.17 -19.55 16.57
C THR A 44 11.31 -19.84 15.35
N ALA A 45 11.78 -19.44 14.15
CA ALA A 45 11.12 -19.72 12.89
C ALA A 45 12.13 -20.31 11.88
N GLY A 46 11.91 -21.57 11.50
CA GLY A 46 12.69 -22.25 10.47
C GLY A 46 12.40 -21.73 9.06
N HIS A 47 13.18 -22.21 8.08
CA HIS A 47 13.04 -21.86 6.65
C HIS A 47 13.11 -20.35 6.34
N ARG A 48 13.78 -19.56 7.19
CA ARG A 48 13.98 -18.12 7.01
C ARG A 48 15.47 -17.83 6.91
N GLY A 49 15.91 -17.14 5.86
CA GLY A 49 17.30 -16.75 5.65
C GLY A 49 17.65 -16.59 4.18
N GLY A 50 18.77 -15.92 3.87
CA GLY A 50 19.38 -15.94 2.53
C GLY A 50 18.69 -15.13 1.39
N GLY A 51 17.70 -14.28 1.68
CA GLY A 51 17.01 -13.49 0.64
C GLY A 51 17.72 -12.19 0.20
N HIS A 52 17.34 -11.67 -0.98
CA HIS A 52 17.76 -10.36 -1.48
C HIS A 52 17.36 -9.22 -0.53
N LYS A 53 18.19 -8.18 -0.43
CA LYS A 53 17.89 -7.00 0.40
C LYS A 53 16.64 -6.28 -0.11
N ARG A 54 15.68 -6.02 0.77
CA ARG A 54 14.44 -5.33 0.44
C ARG A 54 14.32 -4.07 1.27
N LEU A 55 13.76 -3.03 0.67
CA LEU A 55 13.39 -1.81 1.38
C LEU A 55 11.91 -1.88 1.73
N TYR A 56 11.58 -1.47 2.95
CA TYR A 56 10.20 -1.42 3.41
C TYR A 56 9.51 -0.18 2.89
N ARG A 57 8.34 -0.36 2.29
CA ARG A 57 7.45 0.74 1.90
C ARG A 57 6.42 0.98 3.00
N LYS A 58 6.40 2.21 3.53
CA LYS A 58 5.46 2.66 4.56
C LYS A 58 4.06 2.79 3.96
N ILE A 59 3.18 1.86 4.34
CA ILE A 59 1.76 1.84 3.96
C ILE A 59 0.93 2.52 5.03
N ASP A 60 -0.12 3.23 4.61
CA ASP A 60 -1.23 3.60 5.48
C ASP A 60 -2.28 2.49 5.52
N PHE A 61 -2.18 1.61 6.53
CA PHE A 61 -3.18 0.56 6.74
C PHE A 61 -4.43 1.06 7.48
N ARG A 62 -4.34 2.23 8.14
CA ARG A 62 -5.43 2.73 8.99
C ARG A 62 -6.43 3.55 8.20
N ARG A 63 -6.00 4.20 7.11
CA ARG A 63 -6.82 5.08 6.27
C ARG A 63 -7.57 6.14 7.11
N ASN A 64 -6.84 6.77 8.04
CA ASN A 64 -7.42 7.71 9.01
C ASN A 64 -7.87 9.05 8.38
N LYS A 65 -7.51 9.31 7.12
CA LYS A 65 -7.91 10.52 6.39
C LYS A 65 -9.35 10.37 5.92
N LYS A 66 -10.29 10.74 6.79
CA LYS A 66 -11.72 10.66 6.52
C LYS A 66 -12.18 11.82 5.64
N ASP A 67 -13.11 11.53 4.74
CA ASP A 67 -13.84 12.49 3.90
C ASP A 67 -12.95 13.35 2.99
N ILE A 68 -11.72 12.90 2.75
CA ILE A 68 -10.78 13.53 1.81
C ILE A 68 -10.61 12.61 0.61
N TYR A 69 -10.97 13.13 -0.56
CA TYR A 69 -10.75 12.43 -1.82
C TYR A 69 -9.25 12.28 -2.12
N GLY A 70 -8.86 11.05 -2.40
CA GLY A 70 -7.53 10.68 -2.85
C GLY A 70 -7.55 10.21 -4.31
N ARG A 71 -6.60 10.67 -5.12
CA ARG A 71 -6.40 10.21 -6.49
C ARG A 71 -5.28 9.18 -6.54
N ILE A 72 -5.50 8.07 -7.24
CA ILE A 72 -4.47 7.08 -7.54
C ILE A 72 -3.52 7.66 -8.60
N ILE A 73 -2.23 7.74 -8.28
CA ILE A 73 -1.19 8.25 -9.18
C ILE A 73 -0.51 7.10 -9.93
N THR A 74 -0.10 6.06 -9.20
CA THR A 74 0.62 4.90 -9.74
C THR A 74 0.23 3.63 -9.00
N ILE A 75 0.40 2.49 -9.68
CA ILE A 75 0.30 1.15 -9.10
C ILE A 75 1.68 0.50 -9.19
N GLU A 76 2.22 0.05 -8.06
CA GLU A 76 3.58 -0.46 -7.96
C GLU A 76 3.62 -1.85 -7.33
N TYR A 77 4.59 -2.65 -7.76
CA TYR A 77 4.95 -3.88 -7.06
C TYR A 77 5.73 -3.55 -5.78
N ASP A 78 5.43 -4.24 -4.68
CA ASP A 78 6.21 -4.16 -3.44
C ASP A 78 6.83 -5.52 -3.07
N PRO A 79 8.16 -5.60 -2.87
CA PRO A 79 8.83 -6.88 -2.60
C PRO A 79 8.56 -7.46 -1.19
N ASN A 80 7.87 -6.74 -0.31
CA ASN A 80 7.58 -7.17 1.06
C ASN A 80 6.19 -7.82 1.19
N ARG A 81 5.41 -7.90 0.10
CA ARG A 81 4.08 -8.50 0.07
C ARG A 81 3.72 -8.99 -1.34
N ASN A 82 2.68 -9.80 -1.45
CA ASN A 82 2.19 -10.25 -2.76
C ASN A 82 1.31 -9.17 -3.43
N ALA A 83 0.53 -8.42 -2.63
CA ALA A 83 -0.37 -7.40 -3.16
C ALA A 83 0.38 -6.21 -3.79
N TYR A 84 -0.19 -5.68 -4.87
CA TYR A 84 0.20 -4.39 -5.41
C TYR A 84 -0.19 -3.28 -4.44
N ILE A 85 0.52 -2.17 -4.57
CA ILE A 85 0.26 -0.96 -3.80
C ILE A 85 0.01 0.21 -4.73
N CYS A 86 -0.78 1.17 -4.26
CA CYS A 86 -1.07 2.39 -5.00
C CYS A 86 -0.49 3.59 -4.29
N LEU A 87 0.09 4.50 -5.06
CA LEU A 87 0.48 5.82 -4.59
C LEU A 87 -0.71 6.76 -4.70
N ILE A 88 -1.11 7.38 -3.59
CA ILE A 88 -2.30 8.25 -3.51
C ILE A 88 -1.90 9.67 -3.14
N HIS A 89 -2.43 10.63 -3.91
CA HIS A 89 -2.42 12.06 -3.58
C HIS A 89 -3.76 12.46 -2.98
N TYR A 90 -3.77 13.08 -1.81
CA TYR A 90 -4.99 13.57 -1.15
C TYR A 90 -5.07 15.10 -1.31
N GLY A 91 -6.28 15.63 -1.57
CA GLY A 91 -6.57 17.07 -1.45
C GLY A 91 -6.63 17.87 -2.75
N ASP A 92 -6.05 17.41 -3.86
CA ASP A 92 -5.98 18.21 -5.09
C ASP A 92 -7.06 17.79 -6.11
N GLY A 93 -8.03 18.70 -6.30
CA GLY A 93 -9.30 18.51 -7.01
C GLY A 93 -9.25 18.38 -8.54
N ALA A 94 -8.44 17.47 -9.09
CA ALA A 94 -8.52 17.11 -10.50
C ALA A 94 -8.97 15.65 -10.68
N ILE A 95 -10.19 15.48 -11.21
CA ILE A 95 -11.03 14.26 -11.27
C ILE A 95 -10.54 13.22 -12.32
N ILE A 96 -9.32 13.33 -12.84
CA ILE A 96 -8.88 12.46 -13.94
C ILE A 96 -8.23 11.18 -13.40
N GLY A 97 -9.03 10.16 -13.07
CA GLY A 97 -8.58 8.84 -12.64
C GLY A 97 -9.50 8.21 -11.59
N ASP A 98 -9.14 7.02 -11.10
CA ASP A 98 -9.88 6.40 -10.01
C ASP A 98 -9.66 7.16 -8.69
N THR A 99 -10.76 7.62 -8.10
CA THR A 99 -10.79 8.26 -6.79
C THR A 99 -11.12 7.26 -5.71
N ILE A 100 -10.47 7.42 -4.56
CA ILE A 100 -10.76 6.68 -3.33
C ILE A 100 -11.06 7.65 -2.21
N VAL A 101 -11.96 7.26 -1.33
CA VAL A 101 -12.31 8.03 -0.15
C VAL A 101 -12.58 7.08 1.01
N SER A 102 -12.29 7.54 2.22
CA SER A 102 -12.54 6.80 3.46
C SER A 102 -13.52 7.60 4.31
N GLY A 103 -14.55 6.99 4.86
CA GLY A 103 -15.59 7.72 5.58
C GLY A 103 -16.79 6.86 5.95
N THR A 104 -17.71 7.41 6.74
CA THR A 104 -18.96 6.73 7.13
C THR A 104 -20.03 6.81 6.04
N GLU A 105 -20.11 7.92 5.33
CA GLU A 105 -21.13 8.21 4.31
C GLU A 105 -20.52 8.16 2.89
N VAL A 106 -19.72 7.14 2.63
CA VAL A 106 -18.99 6.98 1.38
C VAL A 106 -19.70 5.95 0.47
N PRO A 107 -19.69 6.10 -0.86
CA PRO A 107 -20.24 5.06 -1.73
C PRO A 107 -19.49 3.74 -1.60
N ILE A 108 -20.23 2.62 -1.55
CA ILE A 108 -19.68 1.26 -1.59
C ILE A 108 -19.11 1.00 -2.99
N LYS A 109 -17.84 1.36 -3.16
CA LYS A 109 -17.06 1.18 -4.39
C LYS A 109 -15.71 0.56 -4.05
N MET A 110 -15.16 -0.23 -4.96
CA MET A 110 -13.80 -0.76 -4.82
C MET A 110 -12.79 0.36 -4.54
N GLY A 111 -11.94 0.13 -3.55
CA GLY A 111 -10.92 1.09 -3.11
C GLY A 111 -11.35 1.97 -1.94
N ASN A 112 -12.65 2.19 -1.72
CA ASN A 112 -13.15 2.96 -0.59
C ASN A 112 -13.04 2.17 0.73
N ALA A 113 -12.91 2.89 1.84
CA ALA A 113 -12.93 2.30 3.18
C ALA A 113 -14.07 2.88 4.01
N LEU A 114 -14.87 1.98 4.58
CA LEU A 114 -15.99 2.27 5.45
C LEU A 114 -15.87 1.47 6.75
N PRO A 115 -16.46 1.93 7.86
CA PRO A 115 -16.61 1.07 9.03
C PRO A 115 -17.47 -0.15 8.68
N LEU A 116 -17.18 -1.29 9.30
CA LEU A 116 -17.91 -2.54 9.03
C LEU A 116 -19.42 -2.46 9.27
N SER A 117 -19.87 -1.51 10.11
CA SER A 117 -21.29 -1.26 10.38
C SER A 117 -22.03 -0.58 9.22
N ALA A 118 -21.32 0.02 8.26
CA ALA A 118 -21.87 0.80 7.16
C ALA A 118 -21.61 0.15 5.79
N VAL A 119 -21.22 -1.13 5.77
CA VAL A 119 -21.01 -1.95 4.56
C VAL A 119 -22.19 -2.89 4.36
#